data_AF-A0A103XTE3-F1
#
_entry.id   AF-A0A103XTE3-F1
#
_cell.length_a   1.000
_cell.length_b   1.000
_cell.length_c   1.000
_cell.angle_alpha   90.00
_cell.angle_beta   90.00
_cell.angle_gamma   90.00
#
_symmetry.space_group_name_H-M   'P 1'
#
loop_
_entity.id
_entity.type
_entity.pdbx_description
1 polymer ?
#
loop_
_entity_poly.entity_id
_entity_poly.type
_entity_poly.pdbx_seq_one_letter_code
_entity_poly.pdbx_strand_id
1 'polypeptide(L)' 'MSNCNPLAKLCKNRKEYLFWDIAHPTQYAASIIINKFQFGGPNYARPINWSKLASLRLYGHRVSIMSP' A
#
# COMPACT_ATOMS: atom_id res chain seq x y z
N MET A 1 3.80 3.24 -18.24
CA MET A 1 4.39 1.95 -17.81
C MET A 1 5.84 1.97 -18.24
N SER A 2 6.78 1.91 -17.30
CA SER A 2 8.20 1.80 -17.62
C SER A 2 8.46 0.42 -18.23
N ASN A 3 8.94 0.39 -19.47
CA ASN A 3 9.26 -0.86 -20.16
C ASN A 3 10.37 -1.63 -19.43
N CYS A 4 10.34 -2.96 -19.48
CA CYS A 4 11.43 -3.79 -18.98
C CYS A 4 12.67 -3.57 -19.85
N ASN A 5 13.71 -2.93 -19.30
CA ASN A 5 14.98 -2.70 -19.98
C ASN A 5 16.07 -3.56 -19.30
N PRO A 6 16.63 -4.58 -19.98
CA PRO A 6 17.65 -5.45 -19.40
C PRO A 6 18.98 -4.72 -19.09
N LEU A 7 19.21 -3.56 -19.71
CA LEU A 7 20.38 -2.71 -19.46
C LEU A 7 20.13 -1.63 -18.40
N ALA A 8 18.97 -1.67 -17.72
CA ALA A 8 18.67 -0.70 -16.67
C ALA A 8 19.68 -0.79 -15.52
N LYS A 9 20.26 0.35 -15.15
CA LYS A 9 21.09 0.46 -13.94
C LYS A 9 20.18 0.60 -12.73
N LEU A 10 19.97 -0.52 -12.02
CA LEU A 10 19.14 -0.56 -10.83
C LEU A 10 19.96 -0.25 -9.57
N CYS A 11 19.32 0.38 -8.58
CA CYS A 11 19.91 0.53 -7.24
C CYS A 11 20.09 -0.84 -6.58
N LYS A 12 21.19 -1.00 -5.81
CA LYS A 12 21.51 -2.27 -5.11
C LYS A 12 20.48 -2.63 -4.04
N ASN A 13 19.96 -1.63 -3.33
CA ASN A 13 18.97 -1.82 -2.28
C ASN A 13 17.77 -0.88 -2.50
N ARG A 14 16.63 -1.43 -2.92
CA ARG A 14 15.39 -0.66 -3.15
C ARG A 14 14.73 -0.11 -1.88
N LYS A 15 15.13 -0.57 -0.69
CA LYS A 15 14.57 -0.11 0.59
C LYS A 15 15.09 1.26 1.02
N GLU A 16 16.18 1.73 0.39
CA GLU A 16 16.77 3.04 0.69
C GLU A 16 16.15 4.18 -0.13
N TYR A 17 15.24 3.86 -1.06
CA TYR A 17 14.66 4.83 -1.98
C TYR A 17 13.14 4.85 -1.85
N LEU A 18 12.56 6.06 -1.97
CA LEU A 18 11.12 6.25 -1.93
C LEU A 18 10.44 5.89 -3.26
N PHE A 19 11.11 6.13 -4.39
CA PHE A 19 10.56 5.96 -5.73
C PHE A 19 11.32 4.91 -6.54
N TRP A 20 10.56 4.12 -7.31
CA TRP A 20 11.08 3.15 -8.28
C TRP A 20 11.41 3.81 -9.62
N ASP A 21 10.56 4.74 -10.05
CA ASP A 21 10.76 5.61 -11.21
C ASP A 21 10.20 7.01 -10.92
N ILE A 22 9.99 7.84 -11.94
CA ILE A 22 9.53 9.22 -11.77
C ILE A 22 8.13 9.37 -11.14
N ALA A 23 7.32 8.31 -11.07
CA ALA A 23 5.94 8.38 -10.62
C ALA A 23 5.53 7.29 -9.63
N HIS A 24 6.21 6.13 -9.60
CA HIS A 24 5.81 5.00 -8.77
C HIS A 24 6.67 4.86 -7.52
N PRO A 25 6.07 4.61 -6.34
CA PRO A 25 6.82 4.33 -5.12
C PRO A 25 7.54 2.97 -5.22
N THR A 26 8.61 2.81 -4.45
CA THR A 26 9.17 1.47 -4.21
C THR A 26 8.19 0.64 -3.37
N GLN A 27 8.33 -0.69 -3.41
CA GLN A 27 7.57 -1.57 -2.52
C GLN A 27 7.73 -1.20 -1.04
N TYR A 28 8.93 -0.75 -0.65
CA TYR A 28 9.19 -0.29 0.71
C TYR A 28 8.36 0.95 1.05
N ALA A 29 8.41 2.00 0.22
CA ALA A 29 7.61 3.19 0.43
C ALA A 29 6.09 2.89 0.42
N ALA A 30 5.64 2.05 -0.52
CA ALA A 30 4.25 1.60 -0.58
C ALA A 30 3.82 0.88 0.72
N SER A 31 4.69 0.04 1.31
CA SER A 31 4.37 -0.67 2.55
C SER A 31 4.16 0.27 3.75
N ILE A 32 4.92 1.38 3.83
CA ILE A 32 4.75 2.39 4.87
C ILE A 32 3.39 3.08 4.70
N ILE A 33 3.07 3.47 3.47
CA ILE A 33 1.80 4.13 3.14
C ILE A 33 0.63 3.21 3.49
N ILE A 34 0.65 1.96 3.02
CA ILE A 34 -0.40 0.96 3.25
C ILE A 34 -0.56 0.69 4.75
N ASN A 35 0.52 0.61 5.52
CA ASN A 35 0.44 0.43 6.97
C ASN A 35 -0.36 1.56 7.64
N LYS A 36 -0.17 2.82 7.20
CA LYS A 36 -0.95 3.96 7.70
C LYS A 36 -2.42 3.91 7.25
N PHE A 37 -2.72 3.49 6.02
CA PHE A 37 -4.10 3.30 5.59
C PHE A 37 -4.81 2.16 6.32
N GLN A 38 -4.08 1.09 6.64
CA GLN A 38 -4.65 -0.10 7.25
C GLN A 38 -4.88 0.06 8.75
N PHE A 39 -3.91 0.64 9.47
CA PHE A 39 -3.91 0.69 10.94
C PHE A 39 -3.84 2.11 11.51
N GLY A 40 -3.57 3.11 10.68
CA GLY A 40 -3.46 4.50 11.11
C GLY A 40 -4.80 5.11 11.54
N GLY A 41 -4.70 6.26 12.21
CA GLY A 41 -5.84 7.02 12.68
C GLY A 41 -6.50 7.89 11.59
N PRO A 42 -7.45 8.76 11.99
CA PRO A 42 -8.28 9.54 11.06
C PRO A 42 -7.51 10.57 10.21
N ASN A 43 -6.23 10.81 10.47
CA ASN A 43 -5.41 11.66 9.60
C ASN A 43 -4.98 10.95 8.31
N TYR A 44 -5.10 9.61 8.26
CA TYR A 44 -4.68 8.80 7.11
C TYR A 44 -5.85 8.13 6.39
N ALA A 45 -6.91 7.76 7.12
CA ALA A 45 -8.12 7.18 6.53
C ALA A 45 -9.36 7.65 7.29
N ARG A 46 -10.35 8.18 6.56
CA ARG A 46 -11.67 8.56 7.09
C ARG A 46 -12.78 7.94 6.24
N PRO A 47 -13.92 7.57 6.85
CA PRO A 47 -14.25 7.70 8.28
C PRO A 47 -13.62 6.63 9.20
N ILE A 48 -13.17 5.50 8.65
CA ILE A 48 -12.48 4.42 9.37
C ILE A 48 -11.33 3.87 8.52
N ASN A 49 -10.35 3.22 9.14
CA ASN A 49 -9.25 2.54 8.44
C ASN A 49 -9.64 1.14 7.95
N TRP A 50 -8.80 0.53 7.11
CA TRP A 50 -9.14 -0.76 6.50
C TRP A 50 -9.27 -1.90 7.51
N SER A 51 -8.44 -1.92 8.56
CA SER A 51 -8.56 -2.92 9.63
C SER A 51 -9.95 -2.87 10.28
N LYS A 52 -10.44 -1.66 10.59
CA LYS A 52 -11.78 -1.46 11.13
C LYS A 52 -12.86 -1.84 10.12
N LEU A 53 -12.72 -1.47 8.85
CA LEU A 53 -13.65 -1.84 7.78
C LEU A 53 -13.79 -3.36 7.63
N ALA A 54 -12.67 -4.10 7.58
CA ALA A 54 -12.64 -5.57 7.48
C ALA A 54 -13.24 -6.28 8.70
N SER A 55 -13.28 -5.59 9.85
CA SER A 55 -13.89 -6.10 11.07
C SER A 55 -15.41 -5.88 11.12
N LEU A 56 -15.97 -5.07 10.23
CA LEU A 56 -17.40 -4.77 10.24
C LEU A 56 -18.24 -5.98 9.82
N ARG A 57 -19.39 -6.09 10.49
CA ARG A 57 -20.48 -6.96 10.08
C ARG A 57 -21.67 -6.09 9.72
N LEU A 58 -22.09 -6.16 8.46
CA LEU A 58 -23.27 -5.46 7.97
C LEU A 58 -24.37 -6.49 7.76
N TYR A 59 -25.52 -6.28 8.39
CA TYR A 59 -26.67 -7.18 8.30
C TYR A 59 -26.33 -8.66 8.63
N GLY A 60 -25.44 -8.88 9.60
CA GLY A 60 -24.99 -10.22 10.00
C GLY A 60 -23.90 -10.84 9.12
N HIS A 61 -23.54 -10.22 8.00
CA HIS A 61 -22.50 -10.71 7.09
C HIS A 61 -21.17 -9.97 7.30
N ARG A 62 -20.06 -10.71 7.26
CA ARG A 62 -18.72 -10.14 7.37
C ARG A 62 -18.36 -9.41 6.08
N VAL A 63 -17.94 -8.15 6.20
CA VAL A 63 -17.34 -7.43 5.07
C VAL A 63 -16.00 -8.10 4.76
N SER A 64 -15.94 -8.76 3.61
CA SER A 64 -14.75 -9.47 3.17
C SER A 64 -13.98 -8.59 2.19
N ILE A 65 -12.76 -8.22 2.55
CA ILE A 65 -11.82 -7.62 1.60
C ILE A 65 -11.18 -8.80 0.86
N MET A 66 -11.33 -8.85 -0.45
CA MET A 66 -10.64 -9.83 -1.29
C MET A 66 -9.14 -9.54 -1.17
N SER A 67 -8.45 -10.31 -0.33
CA SER A 67 -7.00 -10.34 -0.36
C SER A 67 -6.60 -11.12 -1.62
N PRO A 68 -5.55 -10.69 -2.35
CA PRO A 68 -5.00 -11.51 -3.43
C PRO A 68 -4.52 -12.88 -2.89
#